data_AF-A0AAW2NSE3-F1
#
_entry.id   AF-A0AAW2NSE3-F1
#
_cell.length_a   1.000
_cell.length_b   1.000
_cell.length_c   1.000
_cell.angle_alpha   90.00
_cell.angle_beta   90.00
_cell.angle_gamma   90.00
#
_symmetry.space_group_name_H-M   'P 1'
#
loop_
_entity.id
_entity.type
_entity.pdbx_description
1 polymer ?
#
loop_
_entity_poly.entity_id
_entity_poly.type
_entity_poly.pdbx_seq_one_letter_code
_entity_poly.pdbx_strand_id
1 'polypeptide(L)' 'PPKGARPVECKRVYKRKLGADGEVIAFKARLVAKRYTQRPGVDFEETYSSVAMAKSIRILFAIAAWHDYEIWQMDVKMAF' A
#
# COMPACT_ATOMS: atom_id res chain seq x y z
N PRO A 1 16.01 -12.11 -6.91
CA PRO A 1 15.62 -12.27 -5.50
C PRO A 1 16.89 -12.42 -4.64
N PRO A 2 16.92 -11.93 -3.40
CA PRO A 2 18.06 -12.13 -2.51
C PRO A 2 18.38 -13.62 -2.33
N LYS A 3 19.66 -13.97 -2.14
CA LYS A 3 20.04 -15.37 -1.83
C LYS A 3 19.30 -15.83 -0.57
N GLY A 4 18.62 -16.97 -0.66
CA GLY A 4 17.82 -17.55 0.43
C GLY A 4 16.37 -17.07 0.54
N ALA A 5 15.96 -16.07 -0.25
CA ALA A 5 14.57 -15.63 -0.26
C ALA A 5 13.65 -16.69 -0.90
N ARG A 6 12.49 -16.94 -0.28
CA ARG A 6 11.39 -17.74 -0.84
C ARG A 6 10.28 -16.78 -1.28
N PRO A 7 10.18 -16.44 -2.57
CA PRO A 7 9.18 -15.49 -3.04
C PRO A 7 7.77 -16.03 -2.83
N VAL A 8 6.87 -15.17 -2.37
CA VAL A 8 5.43 -15.48 -2.34
C VAL A 8 4.91 -15.44 -3.78
N GLU A 9 4.24 -16.51 -4.19
CA GLU A 9 3.59 -16.51 -5.51
C GLU A 9 2.45 -15.49 -5.54
N CYS A 10 2.27 -14.82 -6.68
CA CYS A 10 1.19 -13.86 -6.89
C CYS A 10 0.22 -14.33 -7.96
N LYS A 11 -1.03 -13.86 -7.89
CA LYS A 11 -2.03 -14.00 -8.95
C LYS A 11 -2.57 -12.64 -9.37
N ARG A 12 -2.92 -12.49 -10.64
CA ARG A 12 -3.59 -11.30 -11.17
C ARG A 12 -5.10 -11.47 -11.02
N VAL A 13 -5.77 -10.46 -10.47
CA VAL A 13 -7.23 -10.40 -10.33
C VAL A 13 -7.72 -9.21 -11.15
N TYR A 14 -8.59 -9.49 -12.11
CA TYR A 14 -9.23 -8.48 -12.96
C TYR A 14 -10.68 -8.32 -12.54
N LYS A 15 -11.13 -7.08 -12.33
CA LYS A 15 -12.51 -6.76 -11.95
C LYS A 15 -12.98 -5.51 -12.69
N ARG A 16 -14.18 -5.58 -13.27
CA ARG A 16 -14.90 -4.39 -13.77
C ARG A 16 -15.60 -3.71 -12.61
N LYS A 17 -15.37 -2.40 -12.45
CA LYS A 17 -16.16 -1.53 -11.56
C LYS A 17 -17.33 -1.03 -12.38
N LEU A 18 -18.52 -1.48 -12.04
CA LEU A 18 -19.77 -1.01 -12.66
C LEU A 18 -20.29 0.21 -11.91
N GLY A 19 -20.96 1.10 -12.63
CA GLY A 19 -21.70 2.22 -12.09
C GLY A 19 -23.09 1.85 -11.62
N ALA A 20 -23.83 2.86 -11.16
CA ALA A 20 -25.19 2.68 -10.68
C ALA A 20 -26.12 2.18 -11.81
N ASP A 21 -25.84 2.58 -13.05
CA ASP A 21 -26.64 2.24 -14.23
C ASP A 21 -26.08 1.01 -14.98
N GLY A 22 -25.09 0.32 -14.38
CA GLY A 22 -24.49 -0.90 -14.93
C GLY A 22 -23.39 -0.67 -15.97
N GLU A 23 -23.05 0.59 -16.27
CA GLU A 23 -21.96 0.98 -17.15
C GLU A 23 -20.59 0.69 -16.53
N VAL A 24 -19.58 0.40 -17.36
CA VAL A 24 -18.22 0.13 -16.85
C VAL A 24 -17.53 1.46 -16.55
N ILE A 25 -17.41 1.81 -15.27
CA ILE A 25 -16.70 3.02 -14.81
C ILE A 25 -15.19 2.81 -14.82
N ALA A 26 -14.71 1.61 -14.49
CA ALA A 26 -13.27 1.34 -14.45
C ALA A 26 -12.93 -0.15 -14.58
N PHE A 27 -11.77 -0.44 -15.17
CA PHE A 27 -11.15 -1.76 -15.12
C PHE A 27 -10.08 -1.76 -14.02
N LYS A 28 -10.25 -2.61 -13.02
CA LYS A 28 -9.29 -2.79 -11.92
C LYS A 28 -8.50 -4.05 -12.15
N ALA A 29 -7.18 -3.93 -12.19
CA ALA A 29 -6.25 -5.04 -12.11
C ALA A 29 -5.52 -4.98 -10.75
N ARG A 30 -5.48 -6.10 -10.03
CA ARG A 30 -4.76 -6.22 -8.75
C ARG A 30 -3.81 -7.40 -8.82
N LEU A 31 -2.57 -7.21 -8.38
CA LEU A 31 -1.66 -8.30 -8.09
C LEU A 31 -1.85 -8.69 -6.63
N VAL A 32 -2.26 -9.93 -6.37
CA VAL A 32 -2.57 -10.41 -5.02
C VAL A 32 -1.67 -11.59 -4.70
N ALA A 33 -1.03 -11.55 -3.53
CA ALA A 33 -0.28 -12.69 -3.01
C ALA A 33 -1.20 -13.93 -2.88
N LYS A 34 -0.72 -15.10 -3.27
CA LYS A 34 -1.41 -16.36 -3.05
C LYS A 34 -1.32 -16.67 -1.56
N ARG A 35 -2.44 -16.51 -0.84
CA ARG A 35 -2.56 -16.61 0.63
C ARG A 35 -2.07 -17.94 1.24
N TYR A 36 -1.90 -18.99 0.44
CA TYR A 36 -1.52 -20.33 0.93
C TYR A 36 -0.04 -20.45 1.34
N THR A 37 0.83 -19.51 0.98
CA THR A 37 2.26 -19.56 1.33
C THR A 37 2.59 -18.83 2.64
N GLN A 38 1.63 -18.11 3.23
CA GLN A 38 1.83 -17.37 4.49
C GLN A 38 1.78 -18.33 5.69
N ARG A 39 2.76 -18.24 6.59
CA ARG A 39 2.87 -19.10 7.78
C ARG A 39 2.47 -18.34 9.05
N PRO A 40 1.50 -18.83 9.84
CA PRO A 40 1.16 -18.27 11.15
C PRO A 40 2.42 -18.10 12.02
N GLY A 41 2.58 -16.95 12.66
CA GLY A 41 3.74 -16.62 13.51
C GLY A 41 5.04 -16.24 12.77
N VAL A 42 5.04 -16.23 11.43
CA VAL A 42 6.17 -15.74 10.61
C VAL A 42 5.74 -14.57 9.72
N ASP A 43 4.62 -14.74 9.00
CA ASP A 43 4.16 -13.75 8.00
C ASP A 43 2.91 -12.97 8.45
N PHE A 44 2.32 -13.30 9.60
CA PHE A 44 1.05 -12.73 10.08
C PHE A 44 1.20 -11.67 11.17
N GLU A 45 2.33 -11.64 11.90
CA GLU A 45 2.48 -10.76 13.07
C GLU A 45 2.89 -9.34 12.68
N GLU A 46 3.58 -9.16 11.55
CA GLU A 46 3.98 -7.85 11.05
C GLU A 46 2.90 -7.28 10.11
N THR A 47 1.99 -6.48 10.67
CA THR A 47 1.04 -5.70 9.88
C THR A 47 1.72 -4.43 9.36
N TYR A 48 2.25 -4.47 8.14
CA TYR A 48 2.72 -3.28 7.44
C TYR A 48 1.52 -2.49 6.89
N SER A 49 0.94 -1.64 7.73
CA SER A 49 -0.03 -0.64 7.27
C SER A 49 0.73 0.59 6.75
N SER A 50 0.31 1.14 5.61
CA SER A 50 0.87 2.37 5.04
C SER A 50 0.47 3.64 5.81
N VAL A 51 -0.12 3.49 7.00
CA VAL A 51 -0.54 4.62 7.83
C VAL A 51 0.68 5.19 8.54
N ALA A 52 1.11 6.37 8.11
CA ALA A 52 2.13 7.13 8.82
C ALA A 52 1.69 7.39 10.27
N MET A 53 2.54 7.03 11.23
CA MET A 53 2.28 7.31 12.63
C MET A 53 2.34 8.82 12.89
N ALA A 54 1.40 9.35 13.68
CA ALA A 54 1.36 10.78 14.02
C ALA A 54 2.69 11.28 14.64
N LYS A 55 3.41 10.44 15.38
CA LYS A 55 4.74 10.74 15.92
C LYS A 55 5.74 11.05 14.80
N SER A 56 5.76 10.26 13.73
CA SER A 56 6.64 10.46 12.58
C SER A 56 6.32 11.76 11.83
N ILE A 57 5.04 12.07 11.67
CA ILE A 57 4.59 13.33 11.04
C ILE A 57 5.05 14.55 11.85
N ARG A 58 4.93 14.50 13.19
CA ARG A 58 5.40 15.58 14.07
C ARG A 58 6.90 15.82 13.96
N ILE A 59 7.70 14.75 13.87
CA ILE A 59 9.15 14.85 13.68
C ILE A 59 9.46 15.51 12.33
N LEU A 60 8.76 15.09 11.27
CA LEU A 60 8.91 15.70 9.94
C LEU A 60 8.66 17.22 9.98
N PHE A 61 7.57 17.65 10.64
CA PHE A 61 7.27 19.08 10.79
C PHE A 61 8.31 19.83 11.63
N ALA A 62 8.83 19.23 12.70
CA ALA A 62 9.87 19.85 13.50
C ALA A 62 11.16 20.09 12.69
N ILE A 63 11.54 19.12 11.85
CA ILE A 63 12.70 19.24 10.95
C ILE A 63 12.44 20.32 9.90
N ALA A 64 11.27 20.31 9.25
CA ALA A 64 10.93 21.31 8.25
C ALA A 64 10.91 22.73 8.81
N ALA A 65 10.35 22.93 10.00
CA ALA A 65 10.35 24.22 10.68
C ALA A 65 11.77 24.69 11.06
N TRP A 66 12.64 23.77 11.49
CA TRP A 66 14.03 24.09 11.82
C TRP A 66 14.83 24.56 10.59
N HIS A 67 14.57 23.97 9.43
CA HIS A 67 15.26 24.30 8.19
C HIS A 67 14.52 25.30 7.30
N ASP A 68 13.40 25.85 7.78
CA ASP A 68 12.51 26.75 7.02
C ASP A 68 12.08 26.17 5.66
N TYR A 69 11.72 24.88 5.66
CA TYR A 69 11.27 24.17 4.46
C TYR A 69 9.78 24.31 4.22
N GLU A 70 9.42 24.50 2.96
CA GLU A 70 8.04 24.43 2.50
C GLU A 70 7.60 22.98 2.30
N ILE A 71 6.44 22.62 2.84
CA ILE A 71 5.86 21.27 2.72
C ILE A 71 4.68 21.31 1.78
N TRP A 72 4.73 20.45 0.76
CA TRP A 72 3.64 20.23 -0.18
C TRP A 72 2.98 18.87 0.07
N GLN A 73 1.66 18.86 0.29
CA GLN A 73 0.89 17.63 0.44
C GLN A 73 0.27 17.24 -0.91
N MET A 74 0.54 16.02 -1.36
CA MET A 74 -0.10 15.42 -2.53
C MET A 74 -0.96 14.24 -2.09
N ASP A 75 -2.28 14.34 -2.31
CA ASP A 75 -3.19 13.20 -2.16
C ASP A 75 -3.35 12.49 -3.51
N VAL A 76 -2.96 11.21 -3.55
CA VAL A 76 -3.03 10.39 -4.75
C VAL A 76 -4.29 9.54 -4.68
N LYS A 77 -5.32 9.97 -5.41
CA LYS A 77 -6.64 9.29 -5.48
C LYS A 77 -6.60 7.80 -5.87
N MET A 78 -5.48 7.33 -6.43
CA MET A 78 -5.27 5.94 -6.84
C MET A 78 -3.99 5.34 -6.25
N ALA A 79 -3.54 5.80 -5.08
CA ALA A 79 -2.54 5.08 -4.31
C ALA A 79 -3.12 3.71 -3.90
N PHE A 80 -2.29 2.67 -4.01
CA PHE A 80 -2.70 1.26 -3.93
C PHE A 80 -3.38 0.87 -2.62
#